data_AF-A0A189PGL2-F1
#
_entry.id   AF-A0A189PGL2-F1
#
_cell.length_a   1.000
_cell.length_b   1.000
_cell.length_c   1.000
_cell.angle_alpha   90.00
_cell.angle_beta   90.00
_cell.angle_gamma   90.00
#
_symmetry.space_group_name_H-M   'P 1'
#
loop_
_entity.id
_entity.type
_entity.pdbx_description
1 polymer ?
#
loop_
_entity_poly.entity_id
_entity_poly.type
_entity_poly.pdbx_seq_one_letter_code
_entity_poly.pdbx_strand_id
1 'polypeptide(L)'
;MVMKLQSCLQLIMVAVGVLVAGQATAASGDTNNTDKITALDAACPSCVKVANDVMAIRAEHCQLKNTSAEMMISTMRNDPMYGFMQAVDSMVEPATYKTILTAAATQVDCGNPQNWIDMTQKALKKSTPKS
;
A
#
# COMPACT_ATOMS: atom_id res chain seq x y z
N MET A 1 56.66 -5.68 20.58
CA MET A 1 55.45 -6.08 19.82
C MET A 1 54.26 -5.47 20.52
N VAL A 2 54.00 -4.22 20.16
CA VAL A 2 52.98 -3.35 20.75
C VAL A 2 52.16 -2.86 19.56
N MET A 3 50.86 -2.66 19.75
CA MET A 3 49.88 -2.19 18.76
C MET A 3 49.28 -3.26 17.85
N LYS A 4 48.26 -3.97 18.35
CA LYS A 4 47.16 -4.41 17.46
C LYS A 4 45.80 -4.67 18.09
N LEU A 5 45.49 -4.13 19.28
CA LEU A 5 44.17 -4.38 19.89
C LEU A 5 43.56 -3.21 20.69
N GLN A 6 44.02 -1.97 20.46
CA GLN A 6 43.47 -0.78 21.12
C GLN A 6 42.92 0.29 20.18
N SER A 7 42.94 0.06 18.86
CA SER A 7 42.57 1.09 17.86
C SER A 7 41.10 1.07 17.42
N CYS A 8 40.23 0.32 18.10
CA CYS A 8 38.79 0.27 17.78
C CYS A 8 37.89 0.92 18.84
N LEU A 9 38.43 1.37 19.97
CA LEU A 9 37.60 1.82 21.12
C LEU A 9 37.74 3.31 21.50
N GLN A 10 38.46 4.12 20.71
CA GLN A 10 38.66 5.55 21.01
C GLN A 10 38.08 6.52 19.96
N LEU A 11 37.23 6.07 19.05
CA LEU A 11 36.48 6.96 18.15
C LEU A 11 35.07 7.30 18.65
N ILE A 12 34.77 6.96 19.90
CA ILE A 12 33.54 7.36 20.59
C ILE A 12 33.85 8.61 21.42
N MET A 13 33.18 9.72 21.07
CA MET A 13 33.05 10.98 21.82
C MET A 13 34.21 12.00 21.78
N VAL A 14 34.38 12.73 20.68
CA VAL A 14 34.54 14.21 20.71
C VAL A 14 34.05 14.81 19.38
N ALA A 15 32.80 15.30 19.35
CA ALA A 15 32.38 16.45 18.54
C ALA A 15 30.89 16.75 18.83
N VAL A 16 30.57 17.06 20.10
CA VAL A 16 29.42 17.92 20.37
C VAL A 16 29.88 19.34 20.04
N GLY A 17 29.30 19.92 18.99
CA GLY A 17 29.33 21.38 18.80
C GLY A 17 29.71 21.85 17.41
N VAL A 18 28.85 21.62 16.41
CA VAL A 18 28.49 22.67 15.44
C VAL A 18 27.02 22.48 15.08
N LEU A 19 26.19 23.47 15.44
CA LEU A 19 24.86 23.66 14.87
C LEU A 19 25.01 23.86 13.36
N VAL A 20 24.62 22.86 12.57
CA VAL A 20 24.32 23.05 11.15
C VAL A 20 22.99 22.36 10.91
N ALA A 21 22.05 23.10 10.32
CA ALA A 21 20.72 22.66 9.95
C ALA A 21 20.71 21.20 9.49
N GLY A 22 19.86 20.39 10.12
CA GLY A 22 19.68 18.99 9.80
C GLY A 22 19.20 18.83 8.36
N GLN A 23 20.14 18.72 7.43
CA GLN A 23 19.90 18.05 6.16
C GLN A 23 19.92 16.56 6.48
N ALA A 24 18.74 16.01 6.69
CA ALA A 24 18.54 14.57 6.63
C ALA A 24 19.14 14.09 5.30
N THR A 25 20.26 13.38 5.37
CA THR A 25 20.80 12.66 4.22
C THR A 25 19.86 11.48 3.98
N ALA A 26 18.86 11.71 3.13
CA ALA A 26 18.05 10.66 2.55
C ALA A 26 18.96 9.82 1.64
N ALA A 27 19.51 8.74 2.19
CA ALA A 27 20.08 7.67 1.40
C ALA A 27 18.95 6.71 0.99
N SER A 28 18.38 6.91 -0.19
CA SER A 28 17.81 5.83 -1.01
C SER A 28 17.42 6.39 -2.37
N GLY A 29 17.94 5.81 -3.46
CA GLY A 29 17.69 6.28 -4.83
C GLY A 29 16.21 6.56 -5.12
N ASP A 30 15.91 7.83 -5.39
CA ASP A 30 14.63 8.30 -5.91
C ASP A 30 14.42 7.77 -7.33
N THR A 31 13.97 6.53 -7.44
CA THR A 31 13.18 6.13 -8.60
C THR A 31 11.83 6.82 -8.49
N ASN A 32 11.39 7.45 -9.59
CA ASN A 32 10.08 8.09 -9.68
C ASN A 32 9.01 7.07 -9.28
N ASN A 33 7.98 7.46 -8.54
CA ASN A 33 6.91 6.53 -8.13
C ASN A 33 6.26 5.81 -9.33
N THR A 34 6.29 6.43 -10.51
CA THR A 34 5.88 5.82 -11.78
C THR A 34 6.78 4.65 -12.19
N ASP A 35 8.09 4.77 -12.00
CA ASP A 35 9.06 3.69 -12.31
C ASP A 35 8.84 2.51 -11.35
N LYS A 36 8.57 2.80 -10.07
CA LYS A 36 8.25 1.78 -9.06
C LYS A 36 6.96 1.02 -9.41
N ILE A 37 5.92 1.74 -9.85
CA ILE A 37 4.67 1.13 -10.30
C ILE A 37 4.92 0.28 -11.56
N THR A 38 5.70 0.78 -12.51
CA THR A 38 6.03 0.05 -13.74
C THR A 38 6.78 -1.25 -13.44
N ALA A 39 7.79 -1.18 -12.56
CA ALA A 39 8.54 -2.35 -12.13
C ALA A 39 7.65 -3.34 -11.36
N LEU A 40 6.73 -2.83 -10.54
CA LEU A 40 5.78 -3.66 -9.80
C LEU A 40 4.77 -4.33 -10.74
N ASP A 41 4.26 -3.63 -11.76
CA ASP A 41 3.34 -4.19 -12.75
C ASP A 41 4.00 -5.34 -13.51
N ALA A 42 5.28 -5.18 -13.89
CA ALA A 42 6.03 -6.25 -14.54
C ALA A 42 6.24 -7.49 -13.65
N ALA A 43 6.38 -7.31 -12.33
CA ALA A 43 6.60 -8.40 -11.38
C ALA A 43 5.30 -9.01 -10.84
N CYS A 44 4.25 -8.20 -10.71
CA CYS A 44 2.96 -8.52 -10.13
C CYS A 44 1.86 -7.68 -10.79
N PRO A 45 1.38 -8.05 -11.98
CA PRO A 45 0.31 -7.32 -12.67
C PRO A 45 -0.98 -7.24 -11.84
N SER A 46 -1.26 -8.27 -11.05
CA SER A 46 -2.42 -8.29 -10.14
C SER A 46 -2.33 -7.22 -9.06
N CYS A 47 -1.13 -6.93 -8.52
CA CYS A 47 -0.93 -5.90 -7.50
C CYS A 47 -1.37 -4.52 -8.00
N VAL A 48 -0.95 -4.17 -9.22
CA VAL A 48 -1.30 -2.88 -9.83
C VAL A 48 -2.76 -2.86 -10.29
N LYS A 49 -3.29 -3.97 -10.84
CA LYS A 49 -4.72 -4.12 -11.14
C LYS A 49 -5.60 -3.88 -9.91
N VAL A 50 -5.34 -4.58 -8.81
CA VAL A 50 -6.15 -4.48 -7.58
C VAL A 50 -6.04 -3.09 -6.96
N ALA A 51 -4.86 -2.48 -6.97
CA ALA A 51 -4.68 -1.11 -6.52
C ALA A 51 -5.54 -0.13 -7.34
N ASN A 52 -5.52 -0.25 -8.67
CA ASN A 52 -6.38 0.53 -9.55
C ASN A 52 -7.86 0.32 -9.27
N ASP A 53 -8.31 -0.92 -9.10
CA ASP A 53 -9.71 -1.25 -8.79
C ASP A 53 -10.18 -0.54 -7.51
N VAL A 54 -9.41 -0.62 -6.42
CA VAL A 54 -9.74 0.03 -5.14
C VAL A 54 -9.71 1.55 -5.27
N MET A 55 -8.69 2.09 -5.94
CA MET A 55 -8.59 3.54 -6.16
C MET A 55 -9.71 4.09 -7.03
N ALA A 56 -10.14 3.34 -8.05
CA ALA A 56 -11.25 3.74 -8.92
C ALA A 56 -12.56 3.86 -8.12
N ILE A 57 -12.87 2.87 -7.27
CA ILE A 57 -14.04 2.94 -6.39
C ILE A 57 -13.93 4.16 -5.46
N ARG A 58 -12.76 4.42 -4.87
CA ARG A 58 -12.61 5.60 -4.01
C ARG A 58 -12.71 6.91 -4.80
N ALA A 59 -12.22 6.97 -6.04
CA ALA A 59 -12.36 8.15 -6.89
C ALA A 59 -13.83 8.45 -7.19
N GLU A 60 -14.62 7.41 -7.47
CA GLU A 60 -16.06 7.53 -7.72
C GLU A 60 -16.85 7.95 -6.48
N HIS A 61 -16.55 7.38 -5.31
CA HIS A 61 -17.40 7.50 -4.13
C HIS A 61 -16.87 8.43 -3.02
N CYS A 62 -15.56 8.72 -2.97
CA CYS A 62 -14.92 9.40 -1.83
C CYS A 62 -14.43 10.82 -2.12
N GLN A 63 -14.89 11.45 -3.21
CA GLN A 63 -14.45 12.80 -3.62
C GLN A 63 -12.92 12.94 -3.78
N LEU A 64 -12.22 11.84 -4.06
CA LEU A 64 -10.79 11.89 -4.33
C LEU A 64 -10.55 12.55 -5.69
N LYS A 65 -9.94 13.75 -5.66
CA LYS A 65 -9.54 14.47 -6.87
C LYS A 65 -8.17 13.98 -7.32
N ASN A 66 -8.14 13.29 -8.45
CA ASN A 66 -6.95 12.74 -9.12
C ASN A 66 -6.19 11.67 -8.33
N THR A 67 -5.97 10.52 -8.97
CA THR A 67 -5.20 9.40 -8.42
C THR A 67 -3.73 9.57 -8.79
N SER A 68 -2.86 9.90 -7.83
CA SER A 68 -1.42 10.05 -8.05
C SER A 68 -0.67 8.72 -7.89
N ALA A 69 0.53 8.62 -8.47
CA ALA A 69 1.43 7.48 -8.26
C ALA A 69 1.79 7.29 -6.77
N GLU A 70 1.93 8.39 -6.03
CA GLU A 70 2.15 8.35 -4.58
C GLU A 70 0.94 7.77 -3.84
N MET A 71 -0.27 8.16 -4.23
CA MET A 71 -1.50 7.63 -3.66
C MET A 71 -1.63 6.13 -3.92
N MET A 72 -1.28 5.66 -5.12
CA MET A 72 -1.28 4.24 -5.45
C MET A 72 -0.31 3.44 -4.59
N ILE A 73 0.94 3.92 -4.45
CA ILE A 73 1.92 3.29 -3.56
C ILE A 73 1.41 3.28 -2.10
N SER A 74 0.79 4.38 -1.65
CA SER A 74 0.20 4.44 -0.31
C SER A 74 -0.95 3.45 -0.12
N THR A 75 -1.85 3.33 -1.10
CA THR A 75 -2.94 2.35 -1.10
C THR A 75 -2.40 0.93 -0.99
N MET A 76 -1.43 0.56 -1.83
CA MET A 76 -0.84 -0.78 -1.81
C MET A 76 -0.18 -1.12 -0.47
N ARG A 77 0.39 -0.12 0.20
CA ARG A 77 1.10 -0.32 1.47
C ARG A 77 0.19 -0.31 2.69
N ASN A 78 -0.83 0.55 2.69
CA ASN A 78 -1.51 0.95 3.93
C ASN A 78 -3.03 0.75 3.90
N ASP A 79 -3.67 0.50 2.76
CA ASP A 79 -5.13 0.38 2.68
C ASP A 79 -5.58 -1.07 2.99
N PRO A 80 -6.30 -1.33 4.10
CA PRO A 80 -6.82 -2.66 4.40
C PRO A 80 -7.71 -3.22 3.29
N MET A 81 -8.48 -2.36 2.61
CA MET A 81 -9.37 -2.80 1.53
C MET A 81 -8.56 -3.31 0.34
N TYR A 82 -7.41 -2.70 0.03
CA TYR A 82 -6.48 -3.24 -0.96
C TYR A 82 -5.99 -4.62 -0.55
N GLY A 83 -5.55 -4.79 0.70
CA GLY A 83 -5.09 -6.11 1.20
C GLY A 83 -6.18 -7.18 1.10
N PHE A 84 -7.42 -6.84 1.46
CA PHE A 84 -8.57 -7.72 1.32
C PHE A 84 -8.83 -8.10 -0.16
N MET A 85 -8.91 -7.11 -1.06
CA MET A 85 -9.18 -7.36 -2.47
C MET A 85 -8.03 -8.12 -3.15
N GLN A 86 -6.79 -7.91 -2.73
CA GLN A 86 -5.63 -8.64 -3.24
C GLN A 86 -5.68 -10.12 -2.84
N ALA A 87 -6.08 -10.40 -1.59
CA ALA A 87 -6.32 -11.78 -1.15
C ALA A 87 -7.44 -12.43 -1.95
N VAL A 88 -8.56 -11.73 -2.15
CA VAL A 88 -9.67 -12.23 -2.98
C VAL A 88 -9.22 -12.54 -4.41
N ASP A 89 -8.54 -11.61 -5.09
CA ASP A 89 -8.03 -11.79 -6.46
C ASP A 89 -7.13 -13.02 -6.59
N SER A 90 -6.36 -13.35 -5.55
CA SER A 90 -5.50 -14.53 -5.52
C SER A 90 -6.21 -15.87 -5.26
N MET A 91 -7.43 -15.83 -4.72
CA MET A 91 -8.15 -17.01 -4.23
C MET A 91 -9.32 -17.44 -5.10
N VAL A 92 -9.84 -16.54 -5.96
CA VAL A 92 -11.08 -16.79 -6.70
C VAL A 92 -10.92 -16.57 -8.18
N GLU A 93 -11.83 -17.15 -8.97
CA GLU A 93 -11.86 -16.91 -10.41
C GLU A 93 -12.21 -15.44 -10.74
N PRO A 94 -11.75 -14.90 -11.89
CA PRO A 94 -11.99 -13.50 -12.26
C PRO A 94 -13.46 -13.07 -12.25
N ALA A 95 -14.38 -13.96 -12.60
CA ALA A 95 -15.82 -13.68 -12.55
C ALA A 95 -16.31 -13.45 -11.10
N THR A 96 -15.83 -14.26 -10.16
CA THR A 96 -16.13 -14.13 -8.73
C THR A 96 -15.49 -12.87 -8.15
N TYR A 97 -14.24 -12.57 -8.52
CA TYR A 97 -13.59 -11.32 -8.14
C TYR A 97 -14.42 -10.11 -8.58
N LYS A 98 -14.92 -10.11 -9.82
CA LYS A 98 -15.78 -9.04 -10.33
C LYS A 98 -17.07 -8.88 -9.52
N THR A 99 -17.72 -9.97 -9.12
CA THR A 99 -18.90 -9.91 -8.23
C THR A 99 -18.56 -9.29 -6.88
N ILE A 100 -17.42 -9.64 -6.30
CA ILE A 100 -16.96 -9.08 -5.02
C ILE A 100 -16.63 -7.59 -5.17
N LEU A 101 -15.99 -7.20 -6.27
CA LEU A 101 -15.69 -5.81 -6.59
C LEU A 101 -16.98 -4.98 -6.74
N THR A 102 -18.01 -5.52 -7.39
CA THR A 102 -19.34 -4.89 -7.46
C THR A 102 -19.97 -4.74 -6.07
N ALA A 103 -19.87 -5.77 -5.22
CA ALA A 103 -20.36 -5.66 -3.85
C ALA A 103 -19.62 -4.55 -3.08
N ALA A 104 -18.28 -4.50 -3.20
CA ALA A 104 -17.46 -3.47 -2.59
C ALA A 104 -17.88 -2.06 -3.01
N ALA A 105 -18.13 -1.82 -4.30
CA ALA A 105 -18.57 -0.52 -4.81
C ALA A 105 -19.91 -0.05 -4.22
N THR A 106 -20.78 -0.95 -3.74
CA THR A 106 -22.05 -0.56 -3.09
C THR A 106 -21.95 -0.30 -1.59
N GLN A 107 -20.82 -0.63 -0.96
CA GLN A 107 -20.64 -0.63 0.50
C GLN A 107 -19.53 0.33 0.95
N VAL A 108 -19.15 1.29 0.10
CA VAL A 108 -17.98 2.14 0.33
C VAL A 108 -18.11 2.94 1.62
N ASP A 109 -17.12 2.77 2.49
CA ASP A 109 -16.87 3.65 3.63
C ASP A 109 -15.49 4.30 3.47
N CYS A 110 -15.51 5.57 3.08
CA CYS A 110 -14.29 6.33 2.78
C CYS A 110 -13.43 6.60 4.03
N GLY A 111 -14.05 6.68 5.21
CA GLY A 111 -13.37 6.99 6.47
C GLY A 111 -12.92 5.75 7.24
N ASN A 112 -13.51 4.59 6.95
CA ASN A 112 -13.21 3.35 7.66
C ASN A 112 -13.10 2.15 6.69
N PRO A 113 -11.88 1.87 6.17
CA PRO A 113 -11.65 0.74 5.27
C PRO A 113 -12.02 -0.62 5.87
N GLN A 114 -11.92 -0.80 7.19
CA GLN A 114 -12.34 -2.04 7.84
C GLN A 114 -13.86 -2.22 7.80
N ASN A 115 -14.62 -1.15 8.07
CA ASN A 115 -16.08 -1.19 7.93
C ASN A 115 -16.50 -1.45 6.48
N TRP A 116 -15.78 -0.89 5.50
CA TRP A 116 -16.01 -1.18 4.09
C TRP A 116 -15.84 -2.68 3.78
N ILE A 117 -14.79 -3.32 4.29
CA ILE A 117 -14.60 -4.78 4.17
C ILE A 117 -15.76 -5.54 4.80
N ASP A 118 -16.10 -5.21 6.05
CA ASP A 118 -17.13 -5.93 6.81
C ASP A 118 -18.50 -5.86 6.11
N MET A 119 -18.85 -4.69 5.57
CA MET A 119 -20.08 -4.47 4.82
C MET A 119 -20.06 -5.19 3.47
N THR A 120 -18.92 -5.23 2.78
CA THR A 120 -18.73 -6.02 1.56
C THR A 120 -18.98 -7.51 1.81
N GLN A 121 -18.35 -8.08 2.84
CA GLN A 121 -18.55 -9.48 3.22
C GLN A 121 -20.00 -9.78 3.61
N LYS A 122 -20.65 -8.84 4.32
CA LYS A 122 -22.06 -8.97 4.70
C LYS A 122 -22.99 -8.96 3.49
N ALA A 123 -22.71 -8.13 2.48
CA ALA A 123 -23.47 -8.10 1.24
C ALA A 123 -23.39 -9.44 0.49
N LEU A 124 -22.19 -10.04 0.43
CA LEU A 124 -21.96 -11.34 -0.23
C LEU A 124 -22.66 -12.51 0.48
N LYS A 125 -22.73 -12.48 1.82
CA LYS A 125 -23.46 -13.50 2.59
C LYS A 125 -24.98 -13.44 2.41
N LYS A 126 -25.52 -12.26 2.08
CA LYS A 126 -26.97 -12.08 1.81
C LYS A 126 -27.37 -12.52 0.40
N SER A 127 -26.43 -12.48 -0.56
CA SER A 127 -26.68 -12.88 -1.94
C SER A 127 -26.50 -14.37 -2.18
N THR A 128 -25.97 -15.13 -1.21
CA THR A 128 -25.93 -16.60 -1.27
C THR A 128 -27.30 -17.16 -0.86
N PRO A 129 -28.01 -17.91 -1.73
CA PRO A 129 -29.23 -18.59 -1.32
C PRO A 129 -28.91 -19.55 -0.18
N LYS A 130 -29.76 -19.60 0.85
CA LYS A 130 -29.77 -20.73 1.78
C LYS A 130 -30.11 -21.98 0.96
N SER A 131 -29.10 -22.80 0.68
CA SER A 131 -29.24 -24.19 0.27
C SER A 131 -29.92 -24.99 1.36
#